data_AF-A0A4Q9LR14-F1
#
_entry.id   AF-A0A4Q9LR14-F1
#
_cell.length_a   1.000
_cell.length_b   1.000
_cell.length_c   1.000
_cell.angle_alpha   90.00
_cell.angle_beta   90.00
_cell.angle_gamma   90.00
#
_symmetry.space_group_name_H-M   'P 1'
#
loop_
_entity.id
_entity.type
_entity.pdbx_description
1 polymer ?
#
loop_
_entity_poly.entity_id
_entity_poly.type
_entity_poly.pdbx_seq_one_letter_code
_entity_poly.pdbx_strand_id
1 'polypeptide(L)'
;YARELEFYEKLSDENIIQKIFSFKQDGIGYIAFEYFPCTLLDIADEIKNITFIDLKIIHKQLLDALLYLEGEGVIHNNLKHNNVVVDKDLNIKIIDFGMACYIKDLYKVFKDENLDIEKLKEEYPHCSPERLIGADQNFKTDIYSWGYMLKTSSKLFVSQNQEFLYPDLIDIYEHALQVEVSARPSVDELIFHPFFDEIYNFLFCFNDYEDMKGNINNTLFDKIGNKILIRHSQFEFAIYCGCHNEKNDETVTRLLTTKIHSEKCTVCKTGFKISKYAKFKLEVSGQFFPIHILKMKYIKLIREDFLVFKSQIRLKSNPSIGLQEES
;
A
#
# COMPACT_ATOMS: atom_id res chain seq x y z
N TYR A 1 -27.58 -3.15 2.23
CA TYR A 1 -28.26 -2.29 1.23
C TYR A 1 -28.18 -0.80 1.52
N ALA A 2 -29.06 -0.14 2.30
CA ALA A 2 -29.08 1.34 2.33
C ALA A 2 -27.79 1.99 2.87
N ARG A 3 -27.29 1.50 4.02
CA ARG A 3 -26.01 1.95 4.62
C ARG A 3 -24.82 1.67 3.70
N GLU A 4 -24.80 0.48 3.12
CA GLU A 4 -23.75 0.03 2.20
C GLU A 4 -23.72 0.85 0.90
N LEU A 5 -24.89 1.19 0.35
CA LEU A 5 -25.02 2.02 -0.84
C LEU A 5 -24.43 3.42 -0.64
N GLU A 6 -24.54 3.97 0.58
CA GLU A 6 -23.96 5.26 0.94
C GLU A 6 -22.43 5.28 0.76
N PHE A 7 -21.73 4.20 1.13
CA PHE A 7 -20.29 4.10 0.92
C PHE A 7 -19.95 4.13 -0.57
N TYR A 8 -20.68 3.39 -1.40
CA TYR A 8 -20.47 3.39 -2.85
C TYR A 8 -20.84 4.72 -3.55
N GLU A 9 -21.57 5.61 -2.87
CA GLU A 9 -21.89 6.95 -3.38
C GLU A 9 -20.85 7.99 -3.00
N LYS A 10 -20.14 7.79 -1.88
CA LYS A 10 -19.19 8.75 -1.33
C LYS A 10 -17.75 8.43 -1.64
N LEU A 11 -17.40 7.14 -1.66
CA LEU A 11 -16.04 6.69 -1.88
C LEU A 11 -15.73 6.71 -3.38
N SER A 12 -14.63 7.35 -3.73
CA SER A 12 -14.16 7.52 -5.11
C SER A 12 -12.64 7.40 -5.14
N ASP A 13 -12.16 6.17 -5.26
CA ASP A 13 -10.75 5.84 -5.38
C ASP A 13 -10.53 4.71 -6.40
N GLU A 14 -9.37 4.69 -7.03
CA GLU A 14 -9.06 3.68 -8.05
C GLU A 14 -9.04 2.26 -7.50
N ASN A 15 -8.68 2.10 -6.22
CA ASN A 15 -8.60 0.82 -5.52
C ASN A 15 -9.87 0.45 -4.75
N ILE A 16 -10.97 1.18 -4.98
CA ILE A 16 -12.31 0.89 -4.46
C ILE A 16 -13.24 0.64 -5.64
N ILE A 17 -14.14 -0.34 -5.52
CA ILE A 17 -15.09 -0.67 -6.59
C ILE A 17 -16.04 0.48 -6.90
N GLN A 18 -16.15 0.85 -8.17
CA GLN A 18 -17.06 1.91 -8.60
C GLN A 18 -18.44 1.36 -8.92
N LYS A 19 -19.47 1.92 -8.28
CA LYS A 19 -20.87 1.70 -8.66
C LYS A 19 -21.16 2.34 -10.01
N ILE A 20 -21.79 1.57 -10.91
CA ILE A 20 -22.33 2.07 -12.18
C ILE A 20 -23.75 2.60 -11.96
N PHE A 21 -24.64 1.79 -11.40
CA PHE A 21 -26.00 2.19 -11.06
C PHE A 21 -26.61 1.30 -9.97
N SER A 22 -27.71 1.75 -9.39
CA SER A 22 -28.47 1.00 -8.38
C SER A 22 -29.95 1.33 -8.53
N PHE A 23 -30.82 0.34 -8.31
CA PHE A 23 -32.27 0.54 -8.33
C PHE A 23 -32.95 -0.42 -7.36
N LYS A 24 -34.22 -0.15 -7.05
CA LYS A 24 -35.07 -1.06 -6.27
C LYS A 24 -36.25 -1.51 -7.12
N GLN A 25 -36.53 -2.80 -7.12
CA GLN A 25 -37.69 -3.39 -7.77
C GLN A 25 -38.27 -4.47 -6.85
N ASP A 26 -39.59 -4.42 -6.63
CA ASP A 26 -40.32 -5.40 -5.80
C ASP A 26 -39.72 -5.62 -4.39
N GLY A 27 -39.20 -4.55 -3.78
CA GLY A 27 -38.55 -4.60 -2.46
C GLY A 27 -37.10 -5.13 -2.46
N ILE A 28 -36.60 -5.60 -3.60
CA ILE A 28 -35.23 -6.07 -3.78
C ILE A 28 -34.37 -4.92 -4.30
N GLY A 29 -33.22 -4.71 -3.66
CA GLY A 29 -32.24 -3.73 -4.08
C GLY A 29 -31.18 -4.35 -4.99
N TYR A 30 -30.91 -3.71 -6.12
CA TYR A 30 -29.89 -4.09 -7.09
C TYR A 30 -28.79 -3.03 -7.11
N ILE A 31 -27.54 -3.48 -7.21
CA ILE A 31 -26.36 -2.62 -7.41
C ILE A 31 -25.52 -3.24 -8.51
N ALA A 32 -25.20 -2.45 -9.52
CA ALA A 32 -24.32 -2.84 -10.62
C ALA A 32 -22.97 -2.13 -10.45
N PHE A 33 -21.89 -2.90 -10.56
CA PHE A 33 -20.51 -2.43 -10.47
C PHE A 33 -19.78 -2.68 -11.79
N GLU A 34 -18.63 -2.05 -11.96
CA GLU A 34 -17.65 -2.49 -12.96
C GLU A 34 -17.28 -3.97 -12.76
N TYR A 35 -16.99 -4.67 -13.85
CA TYR A 35 -16.73 -6.11 -13.82
C TYR A 35 -15.24 -6.41 -13.65
N PHE A 36 -14.95 -7.34 -12.75
CA PHE A 36 -13.62 -7.92 -12.57
C PHE A 36 -13.70 -9.44 -12.70
N PRO A 37 -12.73 -10.08 -13.37
CA PRO A 37 -12.82 -11.49 -13.74
C PRO A 37 -12.58 -12.45 -12.58
N CYS A 38 -11.83 -12.05 -11.55
CA CYS A 38 -11.47 -12.90 -10.43
C CYS A 38 -11.25 -12.10 -9.14
N THR A 39 -11.30 -12.81 -8.02
CA THR A 39 -10.89 -12.36 -6.69
C THR A 39 -9.43 -12.70 -6.43
N LEU A 40 -8.85 -12.07 -5.41
CA LEU A 40 -7.52 -12.44 -4.92
C LEU A 40 -7.50 -13.87 -4.35
N LEU A 41 -8.65 -14.39 -3.88
CA LEU A 41 -8.80 -15.78 -3.48
C LEU A 41 -8.65 -16.73 -4.66
N ASP A 42 -9.32 -16.44 -5.78
CA ASP A 42 -9.21 -17.26 -7.01
C ASP A 42 -7.76 -17.29 -7.54
N ILE A 43 -7.03 -16.17 -7.41
CA ILE A 43 -5.60 -16.11 -7.75
C ILE A 43 -4.79 -17.06 -6.85
N ALA A 44 -5.08 -17.08 -5.56
CA ALA A 44 -4.37 -17.91 -4.59
C ALA A 44 -4.65 -19.40 -4.78
N ASP A 45 -5.91 -19.76 -5.03
CA ASP A 45 -6.33 -21.16 -5.07
C ASP A 45 -6.15 -21.79 -6.47
N GLU A 46 -6.45 -21.06 -7.55
CA GLU A 46 -6.64 -21.64 -8.88
C GLU A 46 -5.61 -21.14 -9.92
N ILE A 47 -5.34 -19.83 -9.98
CA ILE A 47 -4.58 -19.25 -11.11
C ILE A 47 -3.06 -19.41 -10.94
N LYS A 48 -2.54 -19.29 -9.72
CA LYS A 48 -1.12 -19.52 -9.29
C LYS A 48 0.00 -18.92 -10.16
N ASN A 49 -0.33 -18.08 -11.13
CA ASN A 49 0.59 -17.42 -12.07
C ASN A 49 0.85 -15.96 -11.67
N ILE A 50 1.12 -15.73 -10.39
CA ILE A 50 1.65 -14.46 -9.91
C ILE A 50 3.08 -14.68 -9.46
N THR A 51 3.89 -13.62 -9.47
CA THR A 51 5.25 -13.59 -8.96
C THR A 51 5.30 -12.90 -7.59
N PHE A 52 6.45 -12.97 -6.90
CA PHE A 52 6.58 -12.30 -5.60
C PHE A 52 6.52 -10.77 -5.71
N ILE A 53 6.95 -10.18 -6.84
CA ILE A 53 6.80 -8.74 -7.09
C ILE A 53 5.32 -8.38 -7.34
N ASP A 54 4.54 -9.26 -7.97
CA ASP A 54 3.09 -9.07 -8.14
C ASP A 54 2.37 -9.02 -6.79
N LEU A 55 2.78 -9.88 -5.84
CA LEU A 55 2.28 -9.84 -4.47
C LEU A 55 2.54 -8.47 -3.81
N LYS A 56 3.75 -7.92 -3.98
CA LYS A 56 4.10 -6.57 -3.47
C LYS A 56 3.23 -5.49 -4.14
N ILE A 57 3.02 -5.57 -5.44
CA ILE A 57 2.18 -4.62 -6.21
C ILE A 57 0.72 -4.65 -5.74
N ILE A 58 0.17 -5.85 -5.50
CA ILE A 58 -1.19 -6.04 -4.98
C ILE A 58 -1.29 -5.44 -3.57
N HIS A 59 -0.38 -5.81 -2.67
CA HIS A 59 -0.44 -5.36 -1.28
C HIS A 59 -0.15 -3.86 -1.11
N LYS A 60 0.65 -3.26 -2.00
CA LYS A 60 0.85 -1.81 -2.03
C LYS A 60 -0.44 -1.08 -2.39
N GLN A 61 -1.19 -1.56 -3.39
CA GLN A 61 -2.50 -0.98 -3.73
C GLN A 61 -3.53 -1.16 -2.61
N LEU A 62 -3.49 -2.27 -1.87
CA LEU A 62 -4.33 -2.43 -0.68
C LEU A 62 -4.01 -1.39 0.40
N LEU A 63 -2.72 -1.10 0.65
CA LEU A 63 -2.35 -0.03 1.57
C LEU A 63 -2.75 1.36 1.05
N ASP A 64 -2.66 1.60 -0.27
CA ASP A 64 -3.15 2.85 -0.88
C ASP A 64 -4.65 3.02 -0.67
N ALA A 65 -5.43 1.95 -0.80
CA ALA A 65 -6.86 1.94 -0.53
C ALA A 65 -7.17 2.19 0.96
N LEU A 66 -6.43 1.55 1.88
CA LEU A 66 -6.59 1.76 3.32
C LEU A 66 -6.22 3.19 3.75
N LEU A 67 -5.18 3.77 3.15
CA LEU A 67 -4.81 5.18 3.38
C LEU A 67 -5.93 6.13 2.91
N TYR A 68 -6.56 5.83 1.77
CA TYR A 68 -7.73 6.58 1.31
C TYR A 68 -8.91 6.45 2.27
N LEU A 69 -9.27 5.23 2.69
CA LEU A 69 -10.37 4.99 3.61
C LEU A 69 -10.15 5.68 4.97
N GLU A 70 -8.92 5.66 5.49
CA GLU A 70 -8.56 6.41 6.70
C GLU A 70 -8.81 7.92 6.54
N GLY A 71 -8.44 8.50 5.38
CA GLY A 71 -8.72 9.90 5.05
C GLY A 71 -10.22 10.23 5.00
N GLU A 72 -11.05 9.29 4.56
CA GLU A 72 -12.52 9.39 4.55
C GLU A 72 -13.15 9.03 5.91
N GLY A 73 -12.35 8.65 6.90
CA GLY A 73 -12.81 8.23 8.22
C GLY A 73 -13.61 6.93 8.21
N VAL A 74 -13.34 6.05 7.24
CA VAL A 74 -14.03 4.77 7.03
C VAL A 74 -13.15 3.60 7.47
N ILE A 75 -13.75 2.63 8.16
CA ILE A 75 -13.17 1.32 8.47
C ILE A 75 -13.95 0.29 7.66
N HIS A 76 -13.25 -0.55 6.90
CA HIS A 76 -13.86 -1.56 6.04
C HIS A 76 -14.46 -2.72 6.84
N ASN A 77 -13.76 -3.22 7.85
CA ASN A 77 -14.18 -4.32 8.74
C ASN A 77 -14.48 -5.68 8.04
N ASN A 78 -14.25 -5.83 6.74
CA ASN A 78 -14.41 -7.14 6.09
C ASN A 78 -13.31 -7.40 5.05
N LEU A 79 -12.09 -6.96 5.34
CA LEU A 79 -10.96 -7.12 4.43
C LEU A 79 -10.46 -8.58 4.48
N LYS A 80 -10.51 -9.25 3.33
CA LYS A 80 -10.08 -10.65 3.12
C LYS A 80 -9.96 -10.91 1.61
N HIS A 81 -9.31 -12.00 1.21
CA HIS A 81 -8.99 -12.29 -0.19
C HIS A 81 -10.19 -12.33 -1.13
N ASN A 82 -11.35 -12.83 -0.68
CA ASN A 82 -12.57 -12.86 -1.50
C ASN A 82 -13.18 -11.45 -1.73
N ASN A 83 -12.81 -10.47 -0.91
CA ASN A 83 -13.32 -9.10 -0.95
C ASN A 83 -12.35 -8.13 -1.65
N VAL A 84 -11.40 -8.69 -2.40
CA VAL A 84 -10.49 -7.96 -3.28
C VAL A 84 -10.60 -8.58 -4.65
N VAL A 85 -11.06 -7.80 -5.62
CA VAL A 85 -11.10 -8.21 -7.03
C VAL A 85 -9.87 -7.72 -7.77
N VAL A 86 -9.41 -8.48 -8.76
CA VAL A 86 -8.16 -8.22 -9.47
C VAL A 86 -8.37 -8.41 -10.98
N ASP A 87 -7.81 -7.52 -11.78
CA ASP A 87 -7.80 -7.65 -13.25
C ASP A 87 -6.50 -8.30 -13.77
N LYS A 88 -6.44 -8.53 -15.08
CA LYS A 88 -5.27 -9.11 -15.77
C LYS A 88 -3.98 -8.27 -15.66
N ASP A 89 -4.12 -6.97 -15.39
CA ASP A 89 -3.03 -5.99 -15.29
C ASP A 89 -2.64 -5.77 -13.81
N LEU A 90 -3.13 -6.63 -12.91
CA LEU A 90 -2.92 -6.60 -11.47
C LEU A 90 -3.38 -5.29 -10.82
N ASN A 91 -4.44 -4.67 -11.35
CA ASN A 91 -5.13 -3.61 -10.65
C ASN A 91 -6.17 -4.23 -9.73
N ILE A 92 -6.20 -3.77 -8.49
CA ILE A 92 -7.09 -4.31 -7.46
C ILE A 92 -8.19 -3.32 -7.12
N LYS A 93 -9.33 -3.85 -6.69
CA LYS A 93 -10.39 -3.07 -6.06
C LYS A 93 -10.95 -3.80 -4.84
N ILE A 94 -11.12 -3.06 -3.75
CA ILE A 94 -11.83 -3.55 -2.56
C ILE A 94 -13.34 -3.50 -2.85
N ILE A 95 -14.02 -4.60 -2.51
CA ILE A 95 -15.47 -4.77 -2.61
C ILE A 95 -16.08 -5.08 -1.24
N ASP A 96 -17.41 -5.15 -1.17
CA ASP A 96 -18.18 -5.57 0.02
C ASP A 96 -18.01 -4.67 1.26
N PHE A 97 -18.66 -3.49 1.20
CA PHE A 97 -18.74 -2.53 2.30
C PHE A 97 -19.91 -2.82 3.25
N GLY A 98 -20.47 -4.04 3.24
CA GLY A 98 -21.60 -4.41 4.07
C GLY A 98 -21.33 -4.30 5.57
N MET A 99 -20.07 -4.41 5.96
CA MET A 99 -19.60 -4.26 7.36
C MET A 99 -18.90 -2.93 7.63
N ALA A 100 -18.77 -2.06 6.64
CA ALA A 100 -18.05 -0.81 6.82
C ALA A 100 -18.78 0.13 7.82
N CYS A 101 -18.00 0.94 8.52
CA CYS A 101 -18.53 2.02 9.36
C CYS A 101 -17.64 3.25 9.27
N TYR A 102 -18.19 4.39 9.71
CA TYR A 102 -17.38 5.56 9.98
C TYR A 102 -16.78 5.46 11.39
N ILE A 103 -15.58 5.98 11.59
CA ILE A 103 -14.89 6.03 12.90
C ILE A 103 -15.73 6.73 13.98
N LYS A 104 -16.63 7.64 13.58
CA LYS A 104 -17.55 8.37 14.46
C LYS A 104 -18.87 7.63 14.75
N ASP A 105 -19.11 6.49 14.11
CA ASP A 105 -20.35 5.70 14.17
C ASP A 105 -20.00 4.19 14.23
N LEU A 106 -19.24 3.84 15.27
CA LEU A 106 -18.79 2.47 15.49
C LEU A 106 -19.94 1.56 15.92
N TYR A 107 -19.85 0.30 15.53
CA TYR A 107 -20.78 -0.73 15.97
C TYR A 107 -20.03 -2.02 16.29
N LYS A 108 -20.53 -2.78 17.26
CA LYS A 108 -19.96 -4.09 17.59
C LYS A 108 -20.44 -5.12 16.57
N VAL A 109 -19.48 -5.72 15.87
CA VAL A 109 -19.74 -6.84 14.94
C VAL A 109 -20.14 -8.08 15.73
N PHE A 110 -19.36 -8.43 16.75
CA PHE A 110 -19.64 -9.52 17.68
C PHE A 110 -20.21 -8.92 18.97
N LYS A 111 -21.47 -9.25 19.26
CA LYS A 111 -22.25 -8.62 20.35
C LYS A 111 -22.52 -9.53 21.55
N ASP A 112 -22.36 -10.85 21.37
CA ASP A 112 -22.65 -11.82 22.41
C ASP A 112 -21.40 -12.06 23.27
N GLU A 113 -21.54 -11.84 24.58
CA GLU A 113 -20.46 -11.98 25.55
C GLU A 113 -20.10 -13.45 25.82
N ASN A 114 -20.95 -14.40 25.41
CA ASN A 114 -20.72 -15.84 25.55
C ASN A 114 -20.09 -16.49 24.32
N LEU A 115 -19.63 -15.70 23.34
CA LEU A 115 -19.00 -16.24 22.15
C LEU A 115 -17.70 -16.95 22.51
N ASP A 116 -17.52 -18.14 21.93
CA ASP A 116 -16.26 -18.85 21.97
C ASP A 116 -15.25 -18.14 21.05
N ILE A 117 -14.41 -17.31 21.66
CA ILE A 117 -13.41 -16.50 20.95
C ILE A 117 -12.40 -17.37 20.21
N GLU A 118 -12.02 -18.54 20.75
CA GLU A 118 -11.07 -19.42 20.08
C GLU A 118 -11.69 -20.04 18.83
N LYS A 119 -12.95 -20.48 18.91
CA LYS A 119 -13.70 -20.94 17.73
C LYS A 119 -13.84 -19.83 16.67
N LEU A 120 -14.12 -18.59 17.09
CA LEU A 120 -14.21 -17.47 16.15
C LEU A 120 -12.87 -17.13 15.49
N LYS A 121 -11.75 -17.26 16.20
CA LYS A 121 -10.41 -17.09 15.59
C LYS A 121 -10.13 -18.13 14.52
N GLU A 122 -10.57 -19.38 14.72
CA GLU A 122 -10.44 -20.44 13.72
C GLU A 122 -11.32 -20.18 12.49
N GLU A 123 -12.54 -19.70 12.69
CA GLU A 123 -13.51 -19.41 11.62
C GLU A 123 -13.17 -18.12 10.85
N TYR A 124 -12.71 -17.08 11.56
CA TYR A 124 -12.39 -15.76 11.03
C TYR A 124 -10.96 -15.33 11.36
N PRO A 125 -9.94 -16.04 10.87
CA PRO A 125 -8.55 -15.80 11.26
C PRO A 125 -7.98 -14.45 10.74
N HIS A 126 -8.66 -13.83 9.76
CA HIS A 126 -8.37 -12.48 9.27
C HIS A 126 -9.01 -11.38 10.13
N CYS A 127 -9.94 -11.72 11.03
CA CYS A 127 -10.59 -10.76 11.90
C CYS A 127 -9.66 -10.39 13.05
N SER A 128 -9.54 -9.09 13.32
CA SER A 128 -8.64 -8.62 14.37
C SER A 128 -9.10 -9.04 15.77
N PRO A 129 -8.17 -9.26 16.72
CA PRO A 129 -8.49 -9.66 18.09
C PRO A 129 -9.48 -8.73 18.79
N GLU A 130 -9.32 -7.41 18.65
CA GLU A 130 -10.21 -6.43 19.27
C GLU A 130 -11.64 -6.51 18.73
N ARG A 131 -11.82 -6.88 17.45
CA ARG A 131 -13.15 -7.12 16.90
C ARG A 131 -13.79 -8.37 17.47
N LEU A 132 -13.03 -9.47 17.53
CA LEU A 132 -13.53 -10.76 18.03
C LEU A 132 -14.06 -10.66 19.46
N ILE A 133 -13.40 -9.85 20.31
CA ILE A 133 -13.83 -9.60 21.69
C ILE A 133 -14.86 -8.48 21.84
N GLY A 134 -15.35 -7.90 20.73
CA GLY A 134 -16.36 -6.85 20.75
C GLY A 134 -15.87 -5.50 21.31
N ALA A 135 -14.58 -5.21 21.19
CA ALA A 135 -14.00 -3.90 21.50
C ALA A 135 -14.12 -2.93 20.30
N ASP A 136 -13.87 -1.65 20.57
CA ASP A 136 -13.97 -0.59 19.57
C ASP A 136 -12.91 -0.76 18.48
N GLN A 137 -13.33 -0.59 17.23
CA GLN A 137 -12.47 -0.68 16.06
C GLN A 137 -11.82 0.67 15.76
N ASN A 138 -10.69 0.64 15.04
CA ASN A 138 -10.09 1.82 14.44
C ASN A 138 -9.43 1.46 13.11
N PHE A 139 -8.71 2.38 12.47
CA PHE A 139 -8.06 2.11 11.17
C PHE A 139 -7.04 0.94 11.25
N LYS A 140 -6.42 0.69 12.41
CA LYS A 140 -5.49 -0.44 12.63
C LYS A 140 -6.19 -1.80 12.73
N THR A 141 -7.52 -1.82 12.76
CA THR A 141 -8.32 -3.04 12.64
C THR A 141 -8.17 -3.65 11.25
N ASP A 142 -8.27 -2.85 10.19
CA ASP A 142 -8.07 -3.35 8.81
C ASP A 142 -6.60 -3.68 8.52
N ILE A 143 -5.65 -3.05 9.23
CA ILE A 143 -4.22 -3.40 9.16
C ILE A 143 -3.95 -4.84 9.58
N TYR A 144 -4.63 -5.34 10.64
CA TYR A 144 -4.50 -6.74 11.03
C TYR A 144 -4.97 -7.68 9.91
N SER A 145 -6.14 -7.37 9.35
CA SER A 145 -6.71 -8.15 8.24
C SER A 145 -5.79 -8.13 7.00
N TRP A 146 -5.21 -6.98 6.67
CA TRP A 146 -4.20 -6.87 5.61
C TRP A 146 -2.94 -7.70 5.89
N GLY A 147 -2.44 -7.68 7.14
CA GLY A 147 -1.27 -8.48 7.55
C GLY A 147 -1.54 -9.98 7.46
N TYR A 148 -2.75 -10.41 7.84
CA TYR A 148 -3.19 -11.79 7.69
C TYR A 148 -3.26 -12.20 6.21
N MET A 149 -3.79 -11.33 5.36
CA MET A 149 -3.82 -11.56 3.92
C MET A 149 -2.43 -11.74 3.34
N LEU A 150 -1.49 -10.84 3.69
CA LEU A 150 -0.11 -10.89 3.21
C LEU A 150 0.59 -12.19 3.64
N LYS A 151 0.50 -12.54 4.93
CA LYS A 151 1.07 -13.79 5.47
C LYS A 151 0.50 -15.04 4.80
N THR A 152 -0.77 -15.02 4.42
CA THR A 152 -1.42 -16.18 3.81
C THR A 152 -1.09 -16.28 2.33
N SER A 153 -1.12 -15.16 1.60
CA SER A 153 -0.75 -15.09 0.18
C SER A 153 0.73 -15.38 -0.06
N SER A 154 1.63 -15.08 0.89
CA SER A 154 3.05 -15.40 0.74
C SER A 154 3.33 -16.91 0.71
N LYS A 155 2.46 -17.76 1.26
CA LYS A 155 2.61 -19.23 1.24
C LYS A 155 2.58 -19.82 -0.18
N LEU A 156 2.07 -19.07 -1.16
CA LEU A 156 2.12 -19.46 -2.58
C LEU A 156 3.55 -19.47 -3.13
N PHE A 157 4.43 -18.67 -2.53
CA PHE A 157 5.80 -18.43 -3.00
C PHE A 157 6.85 -18.99 -2.06
N VAL A 158 6.55 -18.93 -0.78
CA VAL A 158 7.49 -19.17 0.30
C VAL A 158 7.02 -20.41 1.04
N SER A 159 7.75 -21.51 0.86
CA SER A 159 7.53 -22.69 1.71
C SER A 159 7.86 -22.34 3.17
N GLN A 160 7.22 -23.01 4.14
CA GLN A 160 7.45 -22.75 5.57
C GLN A 160 8.94 -22.82 5.96
N ASN A 161 9.71 -23.64 5.26
CA ASN A 161 11.15 -23.80 5.47
C ASN A 161 12.02 -22.74 4.76
N GLN A 162 11.42 -21.74 4.11
CA GLN A 162 12.12 -20.70 3.34
C GLN A 162 11.73 -19.28 3.75
N GLU A 163 10.84 -19.11 4.74
CA GLU A 163 10.41 -17.78 5.21
C GLU A 163 11.60 -16.92 5.63
N PHE A 164 12.63 -17.52 6.24
CA PHE A 164 13.84 -16.82 6.66
C PHE A 164 14.62 -16.15 5.50
N LEU A 165 14.38 -16.54 4.24
CA LEU A 165 14.96 -15.90 3.06
C LEU A 165 14.29 -14.55 2.72
N TYR A 166 13.14 -14.25 3.35
CA TYR A 166 12.35 -13.05 3.12
C TYR A 166 12.15 -12.28 4.43
N PRO A 167 13.22 -11.80 5.08
CA PRO A 167 13.14 -11.19 6.40
C PRO A 167 12.20 -9.97 6.44
N ASP A 168 12.15 -9.16 5.38
CA ASP A 168 11.27 -7.99 5.32
C ASP A 168 9.80 -8.35 5.11
N LEU A 169 9.50 -9.51 4.53
CA LEU A 169 8.13 -10.03 4.46
C LEU A 169 7.65 -10.46 5.85
N ILE A 170 8.48 -11.22 6.58
CA ILE A 170 8.16 -11.64 7.95
C ILE A 170 7.96 -10.41 8.82
N ASP A 171 8.94 -9.50 8.79
CA ASP A 171 8.95 -8.28 9.60
C ASP A 171 7.65 -7.48 9.41
N ILE A 172 7.25 -7.19 8.17
CA ILE A 172 6.09 -6.33 7.92
C ILE A 172 4.77 -6.96 8.37
N TYR A 173 4.53 -8.26 8.12
CA TYR A 173 3.28 -8.88 8.54
C TYR A 173 3.25 -9.15 10.05
N GLU A 174 4.38 -9.41 10.70
CA GLU A 174 4.42 -9.63 12.16
C GLU A 174 4.11 -8.33 12.92
N HIS A 175 4.56 -7.19 12.42
CA HIS A 175 4.15 -5.87 12.93
C HIS A 175 2.65 -5.61 12.70
N ALA A 176 2.11 -5.95 11.53
CA ALA A 176 0.68 -5.79 11.25
C ALA A 176 -0.21 -6.72 12.12
N LEU A 177 0.29 -7.89 12.47
CA LEU A 177 -0.44 -8.93 13.23
C LEU A 177 -0.30 -8.81 14.75
N GLN A 178 0.22 -7.70 15.28
CA GLN A 178 0.29 -7.49 16.73
C GLN A 178 -1.10 -7.57 17.37
N VAL A 179 -1.21 -8.26 18.51
CA VAL A 179 -2.47 -8.37 19.26
C VAL A 179 -2.89 -7.01 19.79
N GLU A 180 -1.96 -6.29 20.40
CA GLU A 180 -2.17 -4.93 20.89
C GLU A 180 -2.33 -3.95 19.71
N VAL A 181 -3.50 -3.32 19.62
CA VAL A 181 -3.84 -2.39 18.51
C VAL A 181 -2.84 -1.24 18.44
N SER A 182 -2.42 -0.71 19.59
CA SER A 182 -1.42 0.37 19.67
C SER A 182 0.00 -0.05 19.27
N ALA A 183 0.28 -1.36 19.16
CA ALA A 183 1.55 -1.89 18.69
C ALA A 183 1.57 -2.15 17.18
N ARG A 184 0.41 -2.16 16.51
CA ARG A 184 0.38 -2.24 15.04
C ARG A 184 0.88 -0.92 14.44
N PRO A 185 1.62 -0.94 13.33
CA PRO A 185 1.96 0.27 12.59
C PRO A 185 0.70 0.91 11.98
N SER A 186 0.74 2.20 11.69
CA SER A 186 -0.26 2.85 10.84
C SER A 186 -0.01 2.54 9.35
N VAL A 187 -0.98 2.87 8.50
CA VAL A 187 -0.89 2.60 7.06
C VAL A 187 0.24 3.39 6.40
N ASP A 188 0.45 4.65 6.81
CA ASP A 188 1.53 5.49 6.31
C ASP A 188 2.89 4.89 6.68
N GLU A 189 3.06 4.36 7.90
CA GLU A 189 4.28 3.66 8.32
C GLU A 189 4.54 2.41 7.48
N LEU A 190 3.53 1.56 7.25
CA LEU A 190 3.66 0.33 6.46
C LEU A 190 4.11 0.60 5.02
N ILE A 191 3.61 1.68 4.42
CA ILE A 191 3.97 2.09 3.06
C ILE A 191 5.48 2.41 2.96
N PHE A 192 6.16 2.79 4.06
CA PHE A 192 7.61 3.02 4.12
C PHE A 192 8.45 1.77 4.37
N HIS A 193 7.85 0.59 4.54
CA HIS A 193 8.62 -0.59 4.89
C HIS A 193 9.49 -1.09 3.70
N PRO A 194 10.74 -1.53 3.92
CA PRO A 194 11.63 -2.04 2.85
C PRO A 194 11.08 -3.21 2.02
N PHE A 195 10.06 -3.90 2.52
CA PHE A 195 9.32 -4.92 1.76
C PHE A 195 8.92 -4.44 0.36
N PHE A 196 8.59 -3.15 0.22
CA PHE A 196 8.18 -2.53 -1.05
C PHE A 196 9.32 -1.92 -1.87
N ASP A 197 10.58 -1.97 -1.42
CA ASP A 197 11.72 -1.30 -2.09
C ASP A 197 11.87 -1.68 -3.55
N GLU A 198 11.58 -2.94 -3.89
CA GLU A 198 11.70 -3.47 -5.25
C GLU A 198 10.80 -2.73 -6.26
N ILE A 199 9.68 -2.16 -5.81
CA ILE A 199 8.78 -1.33 -6.63
C ILE A 199 9.51 -0.08 -7.12
N TYR A 200 10.45 0.45 -6.32
CA TYR A 200 11.14 1.72 -6.56
C TYR A 200 12.55 1.56 -7.12
N ASN A 201 12.96 0.34 -7.48
CA ASN A 201 14.30 0.05 -8.02
C ASN A 201 14.65 0.81 -9.32
N PHE A 202 13.68 1.43 -9.98
CA PHE A 202 13.91 2.30 -11.14
C PHE A 202 14.50 3.68 -10.76
N LEU A 203 14.38 4.09 -9.49
CA LEU A 203 14.92 5.35 -9.00
C LEU A 203 16.45 5.28 -8.80
N PHE A 204 17.12 6.41 -9.06
CA PHE A 204 18.56 6.58 -8.94
C PHE A 204 18.90 8.00 -8.45
N CYS A 205 20.15 8.28 -8.05
CA CYS A 205 20.52 9.65 -7.68
C CYS A 205 20.63 10.51 -8.95
N PHE A 206 19.72 11.46 -9.13
CA PHE A 206 19.65 12.30 -10.33
C PHE A 206 20.82 13.29 -10.42
N ASN A 207 21.42 13.63 -9.28
CA ASN A 207 22.57 14.53 -9.21
C ASN A 207 23.83 13.99 -9.91
N ASP A 208 23.96 12.67 -10.05
CA ASP A 208 25.11 12.04 -10.73
C ASP A 208 25.06 12.17 -12.27
N TYR A 209 23.93 12.61 -12.81
CA TYR A 209 23.68 12.68 -14.25
C TYR A 209 23.64 14.12 -14.75
N GLU A 210 23.93 14.36 -16.03
CA GLU A 210 23.80 15.66 -16.71
C GLU A 210 22.33 16.05 -16.90
N ASP A 211 22.03 17.33 -17.09
CA ASP A 211 20.66 17.79 -17.37
C ASP A 211 20.23 17.37 -18.78
N MET A 212 19.00 16.88 -18.93
CA MET A 212 18.51 16.33 -20.19
C MET A 212 16.99 16.41 -20.28
N LYS A 213 16.49 16.65 -21.50
CA LYS A 213 15.09 16.45 -21.85
C LYS A 213 14.95 15.25 -22.77
N GLY A 214 13.91 14.45 -22.56
CA GLY A 214 13.60 13.29 -23.37
C GLY A 214 12.10 13.09 -23.52
N ASN A 215 11.70 12.41 -24.59
CA ASN A 215 10.32 11.95 -24.79
C ASN A 215 10.36 10.46 -25.08
N ILE A 216 9.80 9.66 -24.18
CA ILE A 216 9.71 8.20 -24.31
C ILE A 216 8.23 7.84 -24.28
N ASN A 217 7.72 7.19 -25.34
CA ASN A 217 6.33 6.70 -25.41
C ASN A 217 5.23 7.73 -25.01
N ASN A 218 5.39 9.01 -25.38
CA ASN A 218 4.52 10.14 -24.99
C ASN A 218 4.63 10.59 -23.53
N THR A 219 5.65 10.14 -22.82
CA THR A 219 6.06 10.65 -21.52
C THR A 219 7.26 11.57 -21.69
N LEU A 220 7.08 12.86 -21.37
CA LEU A 220 8.16 13.84 -21.35
C LEU A 220 8.87 13.81 -20.02
N PHE A 221 10.20 13.69 -20.07
CA PHE A 221 11.08 13.79 -18.93
C PHE A 221 11.95 15.04 -19.07
N ASP A 222 11.97 15.87 -18.03
CA ASP A 222 12.80 17.07 -17.94
C ASP A 222 13.64 16.97 -16.67
N LYS A 223 14.86 16.46 -16.82
CA LYS A 223 15.81 16.30 -15.72
C LYS A 223 16.60 17.60 -15.57
N ILE A 224 16.53 18.17 -14.37
CA ILE A 224 17.23 19.41 -13.98
C ILE A 224 17.79 19.22 -12.56
N GLY A 225 19.11 19.24 -12.40
CA GLY A 225 19.76 19.09 -11.09
C GLY A 225 19.37 17.78 -10.39
N ASN A 226 18.76 17.88 -9.20
CA ASN A 226 18.29 16.75 -8.38
C ASN A 226 16.83 16.35 -8.66
N LYS A 227 16.22 16.89 -9.72
CA LYS A 227 14.81 16.71 -10.07
C LYS A 227 14.63 16.11 -11.46
N ILE A 228 13.61 15.27 -11.60
CA ILE A 228 13.05 14.86 -12.89
C ILE A 228 11.57 15.23 -12.89
N LEU A 229 11.19 16.19 -13.74
CA LEU A 229 9.79 16.51 -14.01
C LEU A 229 9.26 15.55 -15.08
N ILE A 230 8.12 14.93 -14.79
CA ILE A 230 7.47 13.94 -15.63
C ILE A 230 6.13 14.50 -16.08
N ARG A 231 5.94 14.59 -17.40
CA ARG A 231 4.66 14.97 -17.99
C ARG A 231 4.15 13.84 -18.87
N HIS A 232 3.01 13.29 -18.49
CA HIS A 232 2.26 12.33 -19.26
C HIS A 232 0.92 12.95 -19.68
N SER A 233 0.25 12.38 -20.68
CA SER A 233 -1.05 12.89 -21.15
C SER A 233 -2.13 12.98 -20.06
N GLN A 234 -1.98 12.22 -18.97
CA GLN A 234 -2.96 12.10 -17.89
C GLN A 234 -2.54 12.77 -16.57
N PHE A 235 -1.25 13.11 -16.41
CA PHE A 235 -0.72 13.60 -15.13
C PHE A 235 0.61 14.33 -15.30
N GLU A 236 0.92 15.19 -14.33
CA GLU A 236 2.20 15.88 -14.23
C GLU A 236 2.64 15.88 -12.76
N PHE A 237 3.89 15.49 -12.50
CA PHE A 237 4.54 15.58 -11.20
C PHE A 237 6.06 15.56 -11.36
N ALA A 238 6.78 15.97 -10.33
CA ALA A 238 8.24 15.84 -10.31
C ALA A 238 8.70 14.89 -9.20
N ILE A 239 9.81 14.20 -9.45
CA ILE A 239 10.51 13.40 -8.45
C ILE A 239 11.83 14.09 -8.14
N TYR A 240 12.17 14.17 -6.85
CA TYR A 240 13.45 14.69 -6.36
C TYR A 240 14.25 13.58 -5.70
N CYS A 241 15.56 13.56 -5.92
CA CYS A 241 16.49 12.71 -5.16
C CYS A 241 17.13 13.51 -4.00
N GLY A 242 16.95 13.05 -2.77
CA GLY A 242 17.53 13.66 -1.56
C GLY A 242 18.96 13.22 -1.22
N CYS A 243 19.80 12.83 -2.20
CA CYS A 243 21.14 12.29 -1.94
C CYS A 243 22.19 13.32 -1.45
N HIS A 244 21.93 14.62 -1.63
CA HIS A 244 22.86 15.68 -1.22
C HIS A 244 22.09 16.64 -0.32
N ASN A 245 22.51 16.74 0.95
CA ASN A 245 21.97 17.56 2.04
C ASN A 245 21.44 18.96 1.63
N GLU A 246 20.26 19.01 1.02
CA GLU A 246 19.35 20.14 1.20
C GLU A 246 18.69 19.93 2.55
N LYS A 247 19.40 20.46 3.56
CA LYS A 247 18.95 20.84 4.91
C LYS A 247 17.51 20.42 5.25
N ASN A 248 17.39 19.49 6.20
CA ASN A 248 16.24 19.34 7.09
C ASN A 248 14.87 19.53 6.41
N ASP A 249 14.43 18.54 5.64
CA ASP A 249 13.01 18.47 5.30
C ASP A 249 12.26 17.89 6.50
N GLU A 250 11.47 18.73 7.18
CA GLU A 250 10.63 18.36 8.31
C GLU A 250 9.75 17.13 8.06
N THR A 251 9.42 16.79 6.81
CA THR A 251 8.60 15.62 6.46
C THR A 251 9.37 14.31 6.62
N VAL A 252 10.62 14.28 6.12
CA VAL A 252 11.53 13.15 6.26
C VAL A 252 12.09 13.12 7.67
N THR A 253 12.33 14.27 8.29
CA THR A 253 12.71 14.36 9.70
C THR A 253 11.59 13.83 10.60
N ARG A 254 10.31 14.17 10.40
CA ARG A 254 9.21 13.59 11.20
C ARG A 254 9.21 12.07 11.14
N LEU A 255 9.20 11.49 9.94
CA LEU A 255 9.21 10.03 9.76
C LEU A 255 10.50 9.38 10.29
N LEU A 256 11.69 9.93 10.00
CA LEU A 256 12.97 9.34 10.44
C LEU A 256 13.34 9.63 11.92
N THR A 257 12.78 10.66 12.56
CA THR A 257 13.16 11.08 13.94
C THR A 257 12.11 10.81 15.00
N THR A 258 10.82 10.69 14.66
CA THR A 258 9.92 10.05 15.61
C THR A 258 10.31 8.59 15.68
N LYS A 259 10.52 8.06 16.88
CA LYS A 259 10.48 6.61 17.11
C LYS A 259 9.13 6.15 16.54
N ILE A 260 9.13 5.71 15.28
CA ILE A 260 7.93 5.38 14.50
C ILE A 260 7.12 4.31 15.24
N HIS A 261 7.78 3.53 16.10
CA HIS A 261 7.20 2.31 16.60
C HIS A 261 7.02 2.25 18.11
N SER A 262 5.86 1.74 18.50
CA SER A 262 5.38 1.63 19.88
C SER A 262 6.30 0.78 20.76
N GLU A 263 6.52 1.22 22.00
CA GLU A 263 7.23 0.42 23.02
C GLU A 263 6.50 -0.89 23.37
N LYS A 264 5.22 -1.01 22.99
CA LYS A 264 4.41 -2.22 23.18
C LYS A 264 4.59 -3.27 22.09
N CYS A 265 5.38 -2.99 21.05
CA CYS A 265 5.68 -3.93 19.99
C CYS A 265 6.49 -5.12 20.50
N THR A 266 6.01 -6.33 20.23
CA THR A 266 6.68 -7.57 20.64
C THR A 266 7.72 -8.07 19.63
N VAL A 267 7.74 -7.50 18.43
CA VAL A 267 8.62 -7.91 17.30
C VAL A 267 9.87 -7.03 17.19
N CYS A 268 9.77 -5.79 17.66
CA CYS A 268 10.76 -4.74 17.43
C CYS A 268 12.04 -5.01 18.23
N LYS A 269 13.08 -5.51 17.55
CA LYS A 269 14.42 -5.61 18.14
C LYS A 269 15.25 -4.32 17.98
N THR A 270 15.05 -3.61 16.85
CA THR A 270 15.85 -2.42 16.48
C THR A 270 15.00 -1.24 16.01
N GLY A 271 13.67 -1.32 16.18
CA GLY A 271 12.69 -0.37 15.62
C GLY A 271 12.17 -0.81 14.25
N PHE A 272 11.14 -0.09 13.76
CA PHE A 272 10.49 -0.38 12.48
C PHE A 272 11.40 0.04 11.32
N LYS A 273 11.66 -0.87 10.38
CA LYS A 273 12.57 -0.61 9.26
C LYS A 273 11.98 0.41 8.30
N ILE A 274 12.85 1.21 7.68
CA ILE A 274 12.46 2.27 6.74
C ILE A 274 13.16 2.03 5.40
N SER A 275 12.38 2.18 4.33
CA SER A 275 12.80 2.04 2.94
C SER A 275 13.99 2.94 2.61
N LYS A 276 14.96 2.39 1.85
CA LYS A 276 16.10 3.17 1.34
C LYS A 276 15.68 4.26 0.34
N TYR A 277 14.44 4.20 -0.15
CA TYR A 277 13.85 5.19 -1.04
C TYR A 277 13.16 6.35 -0.30
N ALA A 278 13.15 6.37 1.04
CA ALA A 278 12.57 7.47 1.83
C ALA A 278 13.23 8.83 1.56
N LYS A 279 14.44 8.84 0.97
CA LYS A 279 15.14 10.05 0.50
C LYS A 279 14.53 10.67 -0.77
N PHE A 280 13.64 9.98 -1.48
CA PHE A 280 12.99 10.51 -2.68
C PHE A 280 11.68 11.18 -2.33
N LYS A 281 11.41 12.30 -3.00
CA LYS A 281 10.19 13.09 -2.79
C LYS A 281 9.43 13.25 -4.10
N LEU A 282 8.12 13.21 -3.98
CA LEU A 282 7.16 13.53 -5.02
C LEU A 282 6.72 14.99 -4.84
N GLU A 283 6.79 15.80 -5.89
CA GLU A 283 6.21 17.13 -5.94
C GLU A 283 4.96 17.11 -6.82
N VAL A 284 3.81 17.51 -6.24
CA VAL A 284 2.54 17.69 -6.95
C VAL A 284 2.01 19.07 -6.63
N SER A 285 1.79 19.90 -7.65
CA SER A 285 1.27 21.27 -7.48
C SER A 285 2.05 22.12 -6.45
N GLY A 286 3.37 21.95 -6.40
CA GLY A 286 4.27 22.67 -5.46
C GLY A 286 4.28 22.14 -4.03
N GLN A 287 3.53 21.07 -3.73
CA GLN A 287 3.58 20.38 -2.43
C GLN A 287 4.48 19.14 -2.52
N PHE A 288 5.23 18.89 -1.45
CA PHE A 288 6.16 17.76 -1.37
C PHE A 288 5.59 16.65 -0.50
N PHE A 289 5.74 15.43 -0.99
CA PHE A 289 5.35 14.23 -0.30
C PHE A 289 6.44 13.17 -0.44
N PRO A 290 6.48 12.16 0.44
CA PRO A 290 7.37 11.03 0.24
C PRO A 290 7.00 10.25 -1.04
N ILE A 291 7.98 9.70 -1.76
CA ILE A 291 7.70 9.00 -3.03
C ILE A 291 6.72 7.83 -2.87
N HIS A 292 6.65 7.23 -1.69
CA HIS A 292 5.83 6.05 -1.43
C HIS A 292 4.32 6.29 -1.51
N ILE A 293 3.87 7.55 -1.43
CA ILE A 293 2.46 7.90 -1.66
C ILE A 293 2.09 7.94 -3.14
N LEU A 294 3.08 7.87 -4.05
CA LEU A 294 2.82 7.79 -5.48
C LEU A 294 2.07 6.49 -5.77
N LYS A 295 0.83 6.62 -6.22
CA LYS A 295 -0.04 5.46 -6.50
C LYS A 295 0.52 4.54 -7.57
N MET A 296 0.23 3.25 -7.44
CA MET A 296 0.74 2.22 -8.34
C MET A 296 0.38 2.43 -9.81
N LYS A 297 -0.78 3.00 -10.16
CA LYS A 297 -1.11 3.28 -11.57
C LYS A 297 -0.08 4.18 -12.26
N TYR A 298 0.46 5.16 -11.53
CA TYR A 298 1.45 6.08 -12.09
C TYR A 298 2.78 5.39 -12.23
N ILE A 299 3.20 4.62 -11.22
CA ILE A 299 4.44 3.83 -11.24
C ILE A 299 4.41 2.85 -12.43
N LYS A 300 3.31 2.11 -12.62
CA LYS A 300 3.15 1.16 -13.74
C LYS A 300 3.31 1.85 -15.11
N LEU A 301 2.80 3.07 -15.26
CA LEU A 301 2.88 3.83 -16.51
C LEU A 301 4.28 4.38 -16.79
N ILE A 302 5.01 4.85 -15.76
CA ILE A 302 6.28 5.55 -15.98
C ILE A 302 7.51 4.66 -15.86
N ARG A 303 7.44 3.51 -15.17
CA ARG A 303 8.64 2.77 -14.73
C ARG A 303 9.58 2.40 -15.88
N GLU A 304 9.05 1.79 -16.94
CA GLU A 304 9.87 1.36 -18.08
C GLU A 304 10.39 2.55 -18.88
N ASP A 305 9.54 3.54 -19.13
CA ASP A 305 9.92 4.79 -19.80
C ASP A 305 11.04 5.51 -19.05
N PHE A 306 10.98 5.50 -17.71
CA PHE A 306 11.98 6.11 -16.83
C PHE A 306 13.32 5.39 -16.91
N LEU A 307 13.33 4.06 -17.02
CA LEU A 307 14.55 3.26 -17.22
C LEU A 307 15.17 3.49 -18.60
N VAL A 308 14.35 3.58 -19.64
CA VAL A 308 14.81 3.93 -20.99
C VAL A 308 15.38 5.35 -20.98
N PHE A 309 14.69 6.31 -20.38
CA PHE A 309 15.17 7.68 -20.24
C PHE A 309 16.53 7.72 -19.52
N LYS A 310 16.66 7.04 -18.37
CA LYS A 310 17.93 6.91 -17.63
C LYS A 310 19.07 6.44 -18.52
N SER A 311 18.84 5.44 -19.38
CA SER A 311 19.89 4.90 -20.26
C SER A 311 20.43 5.91 -21.28
N GLN A 312 19.69 6.99 -21.55
CA GLN A 312 20.06 8.05 -22.49
C GLN A 312 20.78 9.23 -21.82
N ILE A 313 20.67 9.38 -20.49
CA ILE A 313 21.31 10.47 -19.75
C ILE A 313 22.78 10.14 -19.51
N ARG A 314 23.67 11.10 -19.75
CA ARG A 314 25.11 10.94 -19.47
C ARG A 314 25.40 11.10 -17.98
N LEU A 315 26.32 10.29 -17.47
CA LEU A 315 26.93 10.51 -16.15
C LEU A 315 27.84 11.74 -16.22
N LYS A 316 27.85 12.53 -15.14
CA LYS A 316 28.83 13.62 -14.98
C LYS A 316 30.23 13.03 -14.85
N SER A 317 31.25 13.81 -15.23
CA SER A 317 32.66 13.40 -15.24
C SER A 317 33.20 12.99 -13.86
N ASN A 318 32.58 13.47 -12.77
CA ASN A 318 32.85 13.05 -11.39
C ASN A 318 31.51 12.69 -10.72
N PRO A 319 30.96 11.49 -10.95
CA PRO A 319 29.81 11.02 -10.21
C PRO A 319 30.22 10.80 -8.75
N SER A 320 29.29 10.99 -7.83
CA SER A 320 29.54 10.83 -6.40
C SER A 320 29.88 9.37 -6.10
N ILE A 321 31.14 9.03 -5.83
CA ILE A 321 31.53 7.67 -5.41
C ILE A 321 31.02 7.44 -3.99
N GLY A 322 29.77 6.99 -3.87
CA GLY A 322 29.18 6.54 -2.61
C GLY A 322 29.64 5.12 -2.29
N LEU A 323 30.73 4.98 -1.54
CA LEU A 323 31.09 3.75 -0.82
C LEU A 323 29.97 3.38 0.16
N GLN A 324 29.28 2.27 -0.09
CA GLN A 324 28.70 1.39 0.93
C GLN A 324 28.68 -0.04 0.36
N GLU A 325 29.88 -0.63 0.22
CA GLU A 325 30.03 -2.07 0.47
C GLU A 325 30.07 -2.21 2.00
N GLU A 326 29.00 -2.73 2.60
CA GLU A 326 29.06 -3.22 3.97
C GLU A 326 29.21 -4.75 3.90
N SER A 327 30.40 -5.17 4.35
CA SER A 327 30.81 -6.53 4.70
C SER A 327 30.00 -7.10 5.85
#